data_AF-A0A0C3NAC8-F1
#
_entry.id   AF-A0A0C3NAC8-F1
#
_cell.length_a   1.000
_cell.length_b   1.000
_cell.length_c   1.000
_cell.angle_alpha   90.00
_cell.angle_beta   90.00
_cell.angle_gamma   90.00
#
_symmetry.space_group_name_H-M   'P 1'
#
loop_
_entity.id
_entity.type
_entity.pdbx_description
1 polymer ?
#
loop_
_entity_poly.entity_id
_entity_poly.type
_entity_poly.pdbx_seq_one_letter_code
_entity_poly.pdbx_strand_id
1 'polypeptide(L)'
;TLQYLRERKYHRALHKVQRLVILRLFELSKLNVAKTGYKMRTHISKSLQVRCKTLKRAVDEHNKAAACLTPPKPPIDWSKISTYEFLEQVVLLRDTHNNLQSKRWSNPGIRETLKLVERVERAKEELLRLNNEVRSLHTAIRDDDMLYATTITSLPVSDPLRGAVSDFASHRRLIDRQILVRIHQIYSLPGFTG
;
A
#
# COMPACT_ATOMS: atom_id res chain seq x y z
N THR A 1 26.71 -37.22 -7.03
CA THR A 1 27.02 -37.76 -5.69
C THR A 1 25.84 -37.53 -4.74
N LEU A 2 25.74 -38.29 -3.64
CA LEU A 2 24.67 -38.14 -2.63
C LEU A 2 24.57 -36.72 -2.05
N GLN A 3 25.71 -36.05 -1.90
CA GLN A 3 25.80 -34.66 -1.44
C GLN A 3 25.05 -33.69 -2.36
N TYR A 4 25.28 -33.78 -3.67
CA TYR A 4 24.59 -32.96 -4.66
C TYR A 4 23.05 -33.12 -4.61
N LEU A 5 22.56 -34.35 -4.40
CA LEU A 5 21.12 -34.61 -4.28
C LEU A 5 20.52 -33.95 -3.04
N ARG A 6 21.25 -33.95 -1.92
CA ARG A 6 20.84 -33.32 -0.66
C ARG A 6 20.84 -31.79 -0.79
N GLU A 7 21.87 -31.21 -1.38
CA GLU A 7 21.94 -29.77 -1.69
C GLU A 7 20.81 -29.33 -2.62
N ARG A 8 20.55 -30.07 -3.70
CA ARG A 8 19.44 -29.78 -4.62
C ARG A 8 18.08 -29.83 -3.91
N LYS A 9 17.87 -30.83 -3.03
CA LYS A 9 16.64 -30.96 -2.24
C LYS A 9 16.48 -29.78 -1.27
N TYR A 10 17.57 -29.37 -0.62
CA TYR A 10 17.59 -28.17 0.23
C TYR A 10 17.21 -26.91 -0.53
N HIS A 11 17.86 -26.63 -1.68
CA HIS A 11 17.56 -25.45 -2.49
C HIS A 11 16.12 -25.44 -3.01
N ARG A 12 15.58 -26.60 -3.43
CA ARG A 12 14.16 -26.71 -3.84
C ARG A 12 13.21 -26.38 -2.69
N ALA A 13 13.48 -26.90 -1.49
CA ALA A 13 12.67 -26.60 -0.31
C ALA A 13 12.76 -25.11 0.07
N LEU A 14 13.96 -24.53 0.00
CA LEU A 14 14.19 -23.10 0.22
C LEU A 14 13.39 -22.23 -0.77
N HIS A 15 13.47 -22.51 -2.07
CA HIS A 15 12.72 -21.78 -3.10
C HIS A 15 11.20 -21.90 -2.91
N LYS A 16 10.70 -23.06 -2.48
CA LYS A 16 9.29 -23.28 -2.17
C LYS A 16 8.83 -22.39 -1.02
N VAL A 17 9.61 -22.30 0.06
CA VAL A 17 9.33 -21.41 1.20
C VAL A 17 9.31 -19.95 0.73
N GLN A 18 10.34 -19.51 0.00
CA GLN A 18 10.44 -18.15 -0.54
C GLN A 18 9.22 -17.76 -1.38
N ARG A 19 8.85 -18.60 -2.35
CA ARG A 19 7.70 -18.36 -3.23
C ARG A 19 6.42 -18.19 -2.42
N LEU A 20 6.19 -19.05 -1.43
CA LEU A 20 4.98 -18.98 -0.59
C LEU A 20 4.95 -17.73 0.29
N VAL A 21 6.09 -17.26 0.78
CA VAL A 21 6.21 -16.02 1.55
C VAL A 21 5.89 -14.81 0.67
N ILE A 22 6.51 -14.72 -0.51
CA ILE A 22 6.27 -13.64 -1.48
C ILE A 22 4.78 -13.60 -1.87
N LEU A 23 4.19 -14.75 -2.18
CA LEU A 23 2.77 -14.83 -2.47
C LEU A 23 1.93 -14.32 -1.28
N ARG A 24 2.23 -14.73 -0.04
CA ARG A 24 1.53 -14.27 1.17
C ARG A 24 1.63 -12.76 1.35
N LEU A 25 2.80 -12.17 1.10
CA LEU A 25 3.00 -10.71 1.13
C LEU A 25 2.10 -10.00 0.11
N PHE A 26 2.00 -10.51 -1.12
CA PHE A 26 1.08 -9.95 -2.11
C PHE A 26 -0.38 -10.03 -1.68
N GLU A 27 -0.81 -11.12 -1.04
CA GLU A 27 -2.17 -11.22 -0.50
C GLU A 27 -2.44 -10.23 0.62
N LEU A 28 -1.50 -10.08 1.56
CA LEU A 28 -1.61 -9.10 2.64
C LEU A 28 -1.65 -7.68 2.11
N SER A 29 -0.83 -7.36 1.10
CA SER A 29 -0.87 -6.06 0.44
C SER A 29 -2.24 -5.77 -0.17
N LYS A 30 -2.87 -6.76 -0.83
CA LYS A 30 -4.21 -6.62 -1.42
C LYS A 30 -5.31 -6.43 -0.40
N LEU A 31 -5.19 -7.02 0.80
CA LEU A 31 -6.13 -6.73 1.90
C LEU A 31 -6.06 -5.28 2.36
N ASN A 32 -4.85 -4.69 2.38
CA ASN A 32 -4.63 -3.31 2.81
C ASN A 32 -5.01 -2.24 1.76
N VAL A 33 -5.37 -2.64 0.53
CA VAL A 33 -5.84 -1.69 -0.49
C VAL A 33 -7.27 -1.25 -0.19
N ALA A 34 -7.49 0.07 -0.03
CA ALA A 34 -8.81 0.66 0.06
C ALA A 34 -9.61 0.37 -1.22
N LYS A 35 -10.91 0.06 -1.10
CA LYS A 35 -11.86 -0.38 -2.16
C LYS A 35 -11.93 -1.89 -2.48
N THR A 36 -11.32 -2.77 -1.69
CA THR A 36 -11.56 -4.22 -1.83
C THR A 36 -12.95 -4.60 -1.28
N GLY A 37 -13.90 -4.99 -2.15
CA GLY A 37 -15.25 -5.38 -1.76
C GLY A 37 -15.30 -6.61 -0.83
N TYR A 38 -16.39 -6.75 -0.05
CA TYR A 38 -16.53 -7.78 1.00
C TYR A 38 -16.25 -9.21 0.51
N LYS A 39 -16.79 -9.59 -0.66
CA LYS A 39 -16.57 -10.91 -1.26
C LYS A 39 -15.09 -11.16 -1.57
N MET A 40 -14.37 -10.16 -2.09
CA MET A 40 -12.93 -10.29 -2.36
C MET A 40 -12.14 -10.43 -1.05
N ARG A 41 -12.48 -9.65 -0.01
CA ARG A 41 -11.83 -9.78 1.32
C ARG A 41 -12.00 -11.18 1.89
N THR A 42 -13.19 -11.76 1.82
CA THR A 42 -13.42 -13.13 2.33
C THR A 42 -12.64 -14.18 1.57
N HIS A 43 -12.52 -14.07 0.24
CA HIS A 43 -11.67 -14.95 -0.56
C HIS A 43 -10.19 -14.81 -0.19
N ILE A 44 -9.69 -13.59 0.00
CA ILE A 44 -8.29 -13.37 0.40
C ILE A 44 -8.03 -13.94 1.80
N SER A 45 -8.93 -13.74 2.77
CA SER A 45 -8.79 -14.32 4.11
C SER A 45 -8.75 -15.86 4.08
N LYS A 46 -9.60 -16.50 3.27
CA LYS A 46 -9.55 -17.97 3.08
C LYS A 46 -8.23 -18.40 2.44
N SER A 47 -7.77 -17.69 1.41
CA SER A 47 -6.51 -17.98 0.75
C SER A 47 -5.31 -17.84 1.69
N LEU A 48 -5.31 -16.81 2.56
CA LEU A 48 -4.29 -16.62 3.59
C LEU A 48 -4.26 -17.78 4.59
N GLN A 49 -5.40 -18.26 5.06
CA GLN A 49 -5.47 -19.42 5.97
C GLN A 49 -4.89 -20.68 5.32
N VAL A 50 -5.27 -20.96 4.07
CA VAL A 50 -4.73 -22.09 3.30
C VAL A 50 -3.21 -21.93 3.12
N ARG A 51 -2.76 -20.72 2.78
CA ARG A 51 -1.34 -20.42 2.59
C ARG A 51 -0.52 -20.57 3.86
N CYS A 52 -1.03 -20.17 5.01
CA CYS A 52 -0.36 -20.41 6.30
C CYS A 52 -0.13 -21.90 6.54
N LYS A 53 -1.12 -22.77 6.27
CA LYS A 53 -0.97 -24.23 6.39
C LYS A 53 0.08 -24.76 5.42
N THR A 54 0.06 -24.32 4.16
CA THR A 54 1.04 -24.74 3.14
C THR A 54 2.45 -24.26 3.46
N LEU A 55 2.59 -23.04 3.98
CA LEU A 55 3.87 -22.48 4.38
C LEU A 55 4.46 -23.24 5.57
N LYS A 56 3.65 -23.60 6.58
CA LYS A 56 4.10 -24.42 7.72
C LYS A 56 4.71 -25.74 7.25
N ARG A 57 4.00 -26.45 6.36
CA ARG A 57 4.51 -27.70 5.75
C ARG A 57 5.80 -27.49 4.95
N ALA A 58 5.91 -26.39 4.21
CA ALA A 58 7.11 -26.09 3.43
C ALA A 58 8.33 -25.78 4.33
N VAL A 59 8.11 -25.12 5.47
CA VAL A 59 9.14 -24.87 6.48
C VAL A 59 9.59 -26.17 7.12
N ASP A 60 8.67 -27.07 7.47
CA ASP A 60 9.02 -28.39 8.01
C ASP A 60 9.86 -29.21 7.02
N GLU A 61 9.49 -29.18 5.73
CA GLU A 61 10.24 -29.83 4.64
C GLU A 61 11.64 -29.23 4.47
N HIS A 62 11.75 -27.90 4.57
CA HIS A 62 13.02 -27.19 4.53
C HIS A 62 13.92 -27.56 5.71
N ASN A 63 13.41 -27.53 6.94
CA ASN A 63 14.17 -27.86 8.15
C ASN A 63 14.67 -29.32 8.11
N LYS A 64 13.86 -30.25 7.60
CA LYS A 64 14.29 -31.64 7.35
C LYS A 64 15.43 -31.70 6.32
N ALA A 65 15.34 -30.97 5.22
CA ALA A 65 16.37 -30.95 4.20
C ALA A 65 17.67 -30.28 4.70
N ALA A 66 17.55 -29.22 5.52
CA ALA A 66 18.67 -28.51 6.13
C ALA A 66 19.48 -29.39 7.08
N ALA A 67 18.80 -30.25 7.86
CA ALA A 67 19.42 -31.20 8.77
C ALA A 67 20.18 -32.33 8.05
N CYS A 68 19.81 -32.65 6.80
CA CYS A 68 20.49 -33.68 6.00
C CYS A 68 21.80 -33.20 5.34
N LEU A 69 22.11 -31.91 5.39
CA LEU A 69 23.34 -31.35 4.82
C LEU A 69 24.54 -31.58 5.75
N THR A 70 25.74 -31.53 5.17
CA THR A 70 27.01 -31.63 5.89
C THR A 70 27.87 -30.42 5.51
N PRO A 71 28.01 -29.40 6.37
CA PRO A 71 27.41 -29.25 7.70
C PRO A 71 25.89 -28.96 7.66
N PRO A 72 25.14 -29.29 8.73
CA PRO A 72 23.72 -28.98 8.83
C PRO A 72 23.51 -27.47 8.86
N LYS A 73 22.46 -27.00 8.18
CA LYS A 73 22.10 -25.57 8.13
C LYS A 73 21.09 -25.21 9.23
N PRO A 74 21.10 -23.95 9.73
CA PRO A 74 20.19 -23.52 10.78
C PRO A 74 18.72 -23.65 10.34
N PRO A 75 17.83 -24.17 11.21
CA PRO A 75 16.42 -24.30 10.89
C PRO A 75 15.72 -22.93 10.89
N ILE A 76 14.65 -22.82 10.11
CA ILE A 76 13.79 -21.64 10.13
C ILE A 76 12.72 -21.81 11.21
N ASP A 77 12.63 -20.83 12.11
CA ASP A 77 11.62 -20.76 13.16
C ASP A 77 10.29 -20.23 12.59
N TRP A 78 9.22 -21.03 12.77
CA TRP A 78 7.87 -20.67 12.35
C TRP A 78 7.33 -19.44 13.08
N SER A 79 7.67 -19.27 14.37
CA SER A 79 7.20 -18.14 15.17
C SER A 79 7.59 -16.82 14.51
N LYS A 80 8.83 -16.76 14.01
CA LYS A 80 9.38 -15.62 13.25
C LYS A 80 8.62 -15.42 11.94
N ILE A 81 8.38 -16.46 11.14
CA ILE A 81 7.61 -16.38 9.85
C ILE A 81 6.17 -15.89 10.03
N SER A 82 5.56 -16.18 11.18
CA SER A 82 4.16 -15.84 11.42
C SER A 82 3.94 -14.33 11.52
N THR A 83 4.91 -13.59 12.07
CA THR A 83 4.86 -12.14 12.32
C THR A 83 5.16 -11.33 11.06
N TYR A 84 4.35 -10.30 10.82
CA TYR A 84 4.43 -9.43 9.63
C TYR A 84 5.83 -8.82 9.41
N GLU A 85 6.48 -8.45 10.50
CA GLU A 85 7.79 -7.78 10.55
C GLU A 85 8.93 -8.66 10.00
N PHE A 86 8.83 -9.98 10.15
CA PHE A 86 9.81 -10.92 9.61
C PHE A 86 9.55 -11.22 8.13
N LEU A 87 8.32 -11.11 7.62
CA LEU A 87 8.04 -11.39 6.19
C LEU A 87 8.77 -10.41 5.26
N GLU A 88 8.92 -9.14 5.64
CA GLU A 88 9.80 -8.18 4.93
C GLU A 88 11.28 -8.63 4.98
N GLN A 89 11.70 -9.25 6.09
CA GLN A 89 13.06 -9.73 6.29
C GLN A 89 13.32 -11.11 5.64
N VAL A 90 12.29 -11.92 5.37
CA VAL A 90 12.39 -13.26 4.77
C VAL A 90 12.73 -13.22 3.28
N VAL A 91 12.62 -12.05 2.65
CA VAL A 91 13.27 -11.77 1.35
C VAL A 91 14.80 -11.96 1.45
N LEU A 92 15.36 -12.09 2.67
CA LEU A 92 16.75 -12.41 2.98
C LEU A 92 17.05 -13.91 3.19
N LEU A 93 16.18 -14.83 2.76
CA LEU A 93 16.51 -16.26 2.60
C LEU A 93 17.54 -16.48 1.48
N ARG A 94 18.64 -15.71 1.51
CA ARG A 94 19.72 -15.64 0.54
C ARG A 94 20.70 -16.77 0.81
N ASP A 95 20.31 -17.93 0.31
CA ASP A 95 21.23 -19.01 -0.04
C ASP A 95 21.16 -19.24 -1.56
N THR A 96 20.98 -18.16 -2.33
CA THR A 96 20.88 -18.17 -3.79
C THR A 96 21.95 -17.25 -4.35
N HIS A 97 23.15 -17.79 -4.58
CA HIS A 97 24.33 -17.31 -5.33
C HIS A 97 24.83 -15.85 -5.17
N ASN A 98 23.96 -14.86 -4.99
CA ASN A 98 24.30 -13.48 -4.66
C ASN A 98 24.02 -13.27 -3.17
N ASN A 99 25.10 -13.18 -2.38
CA ASN A 99 25.08 -12.82 -0.96
C ASN A 99 24.63 -11.38 -0.77
N LEU A 100 23.39 -11.11 -1.11
CA LEU A 100 22.86 -9.78 -1.06
C LEU A 100 22.75 -9.30 0.42
N GLN A 101 22.82 -10.19 1.44
CA GLN A 101 22.84 -9.82 2.88
C GLN A 101 24.00 -8.87 3.21
N SER A 102 25.05 -8.90 2.39
CA SER A 102 26.17 -7.94 2.43
C SER A 102 25.79 -6.51 2.01
N LYS A 103 24.62 -6.31 1.39
CA LYS A 103 24.19 -4.98 0.92
C LYS A 103 23.68 -4.15 2.09
N ARG A 104 24.04 -2.86 2.10
CA ARG A 104 23.65 -1.94 3.18
C ARG A 104 22.12 -1.86 3.37
N TRP A 105 21.34 -1.89 2.30
CA TRP A 105 19.87 -1.83 2.36
C TRP A 105 19.20 -3.09 2.95
N SER A 106 19.92 -4.20 3.12
CA SER A 106 19.35 -5.36 3.83
C SER A 106 19.35 -5.21 5.35
N ASN A 107 20.14 -4.29 5.91
CA ASN A 107 20.07 -3.95 7.32
C ASN A 107 18.70 -3.30 7.63
N PRO A 108 17.92 -3.82 8.58
CA PRO A 108 16.61 -3.28 8.94
C PRO A 108 16.64 -1.79 9.30
N GLY A 109 17.58 -1.35 10.14
CA GLY A 109 17.69 0.05 10.54
C GLY A 109 18.02 0.98 9.38
N ILE A 110 18.87 0.54 8.45
CA ILE A 110 19.17 1.30 7.23
C ILE A 110 17.93 1.39 6.33
N ARG A 111 17.18 0.29 6.17
CA ARG A 111 15.97 0.26 5.36
C ARG A 111 14.87 1.16 5.94
N GLU A 112 14.69 1.14 7.25
CA GLU A 112 13.73 2.02 7.94
C GLU A 112 14.12 3.49 7.78
N THR A 113 15.40 3.81 7.93
CA THR A 113 15.91 5.17 7.71
C THR A 113 15.68 5.62 6.26
N LEU A 114 15.93 4.76 5.27
CA LEU A 114 15.65 5.05 3.86
C LEU A 114 14.16 5.31 3.63
N LYS A 115 13.26 4.48 4.18
CA LYS A 115 11.81 4.69 4.11
C LYS A 115 11.41 6.05 4.70
N LEU A 116 12.03 6.48 5.80
CA LEU A 116 11.77 7.78 6.41
C LEU A 116 12.26 8.94 5.53
N VAL A 117 13.49 8.85 5.00
CA VAL A 117 14.04 9.87 4.09
C VAL A 117 13.17 10.01 2.85
N GLU A 118 12.78 8.89 2.22
CA GLU A 118 11.88 8.91 1.06
C GLU A 118 10.52 9.54 1.40
N ARG A 119 9.94 9.22 2.56
CA ARG A 119 8.68 9.85 3.00
C ARG A 119 8.81 11.35 3.17
N VAL A 120 9.94 11.83 3.72
CA VAL A 120 10.20 13.26 3.88
C VAL A 120 10.33 13.94 2.51
N GLU A 121 11.06 13.35 1.57
CA GLU A 121 11.18 13.90 0.21
C GLU A 121 9.83 13.92 -0.51
N ARG A 122 9.04 12.83 -0.45
CA ARG A 122 7.69 12.79 -1.00
C ARG A 122 6.74 13.78 -0.33
N ALA A 123 6.87 14.02 0.98
CA ALA A 123 6.07 15.02 1.67
C ALA A 123 6.38 16.44 1.16
N LYS A 124 7.65 16.74 0.84
CA LYS A 124 8.03 18.03 0.23
C LYS A 124 7.43 18.19 -1.17
N GLU A 125 7.47 17.14 -1.99
CA GLU A 125 6.81 17.13 -3.31
C GLU A 125 5.29 17.34 -3.19
N GLU A 126 4.66 16.63 -2.23
CA GLU A 126 3.23 16.73 -2.00
C GLU A 126 2.83 18.13 -1.51
N LEU A 127 3.65 18.80 -0.69
CA LEU A 127 3.41 20.20 -0.31
C LEU A 127 3.35 21.14 -1.52
N LEU A 128 4.30 21.01 -2.45
CA LEU A 128 4.30 21.80 -3.69
C LEU A 128 3.05 21.53 -4.53
N ARG A 129 2.64 20.26 -4.62
CA ARG A 129 1.45 19.85 -5.35
C ARG A 129 0.18 20.40 -4.71
N LEU A 130 0.05 20.29 -3.39
CA LEU A 130 -1.12 20.74 -2.64
C LEU A 130 -1.32 22.26 -2.75
N ASN A 131 -0.26 23.06 -2.81
CA ASN A 131 -0.39 24.50 -3.06
C ASN A 131 -1.17 24.76 -4.36
N ASN A 132 -0.78 24.11 -5.46
CA ASN A 132 -1.48 24.22 -6.73
C ASN A 132 -2.91 23.65 -6.69
N GLU A 133 -3.10 22.49 -6.08
CA GLU A 133 -4.41 21.83 -6.02
C GLU A 133 -5.42 22.61 -5.18
N VAL A 134 -5.02 23.23 -4.07
CA VAL A 134 -5.90 24.05 -3.23
C VAL A 134 -6.40 25.27 -4.00
N ARG A 135 -5.54 25.93 -4.78
CA ARG A 135 -5.97 27.02 -5.69
C ARG A 135 -6.91 26.53 -6.77
N SER A 136 -6.58 25.39 -7.39
CA SER A 136 -7.41 24.81 -8.44
C SER A 136 -8.80 24.49 -7.90
N LEU A 137 -8.89 23.94 -6.69
CA LEU A 137 -10.16 23.65 -6.03
C LEU A 137 -10.94 24.93 -5.72
N HIS A 138 -10.30 25.97 -5.20
CA HIS A 138 -10.95 27.25 -4.97
C HIS A 138 -11.51 27.85 -6.27
N THR A 139 -10.72 27.80 -7.34
CA THR A 139 -11.13 28.30 -8.67
C THR A 139 -12.33 27.51 -9.19
N ALA A 140 -12.27 26.17 -9.10
CA ALA A 140 -13.37 25.30 -9.50
C ALA A 140 -14.66 25.60 -8.73
N ILE A 141 -14.60 25.84 -7.42
CA ILE A 141 -15.78 26.22 -6.62
C ILE A 141 -16.38 27.55 -7.12
N ARG A 142 -15.53 28.54 -7.43
CA ARG A 142 -15.98 29.84 -7.95
C ARG A 142 -16.65 29.69 -9.32
N ASP A 143 -16.04 28.90 -10.20
CA ASP A 143 -16.52 28.70 -11.55
C ASP A 143 -17.82 27.86 -11.56
N ASP A 144 -17.93 26.85 -10.69
CA ASP A 144 -19.16 26.10 -10.44
C ASP A 144 -20.30 27.04 -9.99
N ASP A 145 -20.04 27.95 -9.04
CA ASP A 145 -21.06 28.88 -8.55
C ASP A 145 -21.56 29.83 -9.64
N MET A 146 -20.63 30.34 -10.47
CA MET A 146 -20.96 31.16 -11.65
C MET A 146 -21.74 30.36 -12.69
N LEU A 147 -21.39 29.10 -12.92
CA LEU A 147 -22.12 28.22 -13.84
C LEU A 147 -23.55 27.98 -13.34
N TYR A 148 -23.74 27.74 -12.05
CA TYR A 148 -25.09 27.55 -11.50
C TYR A 148 -25.92 28.82 -11.59
N ALA A 149 -25.33 29.98 -11.25
CA ALA A 149 -26.02 31.27 -11.34
C ALA A 149 -26.45 31.57 -12.79
N THR A 150 -25.53 31.42 -13.76
CA THR A 150 -25.82 31.65 -15.18
C THR A 150 -26.89 30.69 -15.69
N THR A 151 -26.80 29.40 -15.37
CA THR A 151 -27.79 28.38 -15.78
C THR A 151 -29.18 28.69 -15.22
N ILE A 152 -29.29 29.08 -13.94
CA ILE A 152 -30.58 29.43 -13.31
C ILE A 152 -31.19 30.68 -13.95
N THR A 153 -30.37 31.64 -14.36
CA THR A 153 -30.83 32.86 -15.06
C THR A 153 -31.23 32.63 -16.51
N SER A 154 -30.59 31.67 -17.20
CA SER A 154 -30.92 31.34 -18.59
C SER A 154 -32.20 30.51 -18.72
N LEU A 155 -32.58 29.77 -17.68
CA LEU A 155 -33.79 28.94 -17.70
C LEU A 155 -35.04 29.80 -17.44
N PRO A 156 -36.11 29.65 -18.23
CA PRO A 156 -37.35 30.38 -18.02
C PRO A 156 -38.03 29.93 -16.72
N VAL A 157 -38.80 30.84 -16.10
CA VAL A 157 -39.46 30.59 -14.80
C VAL A 157 -40.43 29.40 -14.85
N SER A 158 -41.01 29.12 -16.01
CA SER A 158 -41.91 28.00 -16.25
C SER A 158 -41.20 26.65 -16.43
N ASP A 159 -39.87 26.62 -16.53
CA ASP A 159 -39.12 25.38 -16.74
C ASP A 159 -39.00 24.59 -15.42
N PRO A 160 -39.51 23.34 -15.36
CA PRO A 160 -39.38 22.50 -14.17
C PRO A 160 -37.92 22.23 -13.77
N LEU A 161 -36.96 22.28 -14.71
CA LEU A 161 -35.53 22.09 -14.43
C LEU A 161 -34.94 23.23 -13.61
N ARG A 162 -35.52 24.43 -13.69
CA ARG A 162 -35.04 25.60 -12.94
C ARG A 162 -35.08 25.37 -11.43
N GLY A 163 -36.16 24.76 -10.94
CA GLY A 163 -36.30 24.38 -9.52
C GLY A 163 -35.25 23.34 -9.12
N ALA A 164 -35.12 22.27 -9.89
CA ALA A 164 -34.16 21.20 -9.62
C ALA A 164 -32.70 21.69 -9.60
N VAL A 165 -32.30 22.55 -10.56
CA VAL A 165 -30.96 23.13 -10.61
C VAL A 165 -30.73 24.09 -9.43
N SER A 166 -31.74 24.87 -9.04
CA SER A 166 -31.66 25.76 -7.88
C SER A 166 -31.46 24.99 -6.57
N ASP A 167 -32.21 23.90 -6.39
CA ASP A 167 -32.08 23.04 -5.21
C ASP A 167 -30.72 22.35 -5.17
N PHE A 168 -30.25 21.82 -6.31
CA PHE A 168 -28.92 21.22 -6.41
C PHE A 168 -27.82 22.23 -6.07
N ALA A 169 -27.86 23.43 -6.68
CA ALA A 169 -26.90 24.49 -6.43
C ALA A 169 -26.90 24.93 -4.96
N SER A 170 -28.07 24.99 -4.33
CA SER A 170 -28.20 25.34 -2.91
C SER A 170 -27.50 24.31 -2.00
N HIS A 171 -27.72 23.02 -2.25
CA HIS A 171 -27.03 21.96 -1.50
C HIS A 171 -25.51 21.99 -1.74
N ARG A 172 -25.09 22.21 -2.99
CA ARG A 172 -23.68 22.27 -3.37
C ARG A 172 -22.95 23.42 -2.65
N ARG A 173 -23.55 24.62 -2.65
CA ARG A 173 -23.03 25.82 -1.94
C ARG A 173 -22.86 25.59 -0.44
N LEU A 174 -23.72 24.82 0.21
CA LEU A 174 -23.58 24.51 1.65
C LEU A 174 -22.30 23.72 1.93
N ILE A 175 -21.99 22.74 1.08
CA ILE A 175 -20.75 21.95 1.16
C ILE A 175 -19.55 22.83 0.83
N ASP A 176 -19.64 23.60 -0.26
CA ASP A 176 -18.54 24.46 -0.71
C ASP A 176 -18.18 25.53 0.32
N ARG A 177 -19.14 26.07 1.07
CA ARG A 177 -18.85 26.96 2.20
C ARG A 177 -17.92 26.32 3.24
N GLN A 178 -18.15 25.05 3.59
CA GLN A 178 -17.29 24.34 4.55
C GLN A 178 -15.88 24.12 3.98
N ILE A 179 -15.79 23.78 2.69
CA ILE A 179 -14.52 23.60 2.00
C ILE A 179 -13.76 24.93 1.93
N LEU A 180 -14.43 26.02 1.57
CA LEU A 180 -13.85 27.36 1.50
C LEU A 180 -13.29 27.79 2.86
N VAL A 181 -13.97 27.52 3.97
CA VAL A 181 -13.41 27.80 5.31
C VAL A 181 -12.06 27.10 5.52
N ARG A 182 -11.92 25.84 5.07
CA ARG A 182 -10.65 25.11 5.14
C ARG A 182 -9.60 25.67 4.19
N ILE A 183 -9.98 26.06 2.98
CA ILE A 183 -9.09 26.70 2.01
C ILE A 183 -8.51 27.99 2.60
N HIS A 184 -9.34 28.84 3.22
CA HIS A 184 -8.88 30.07 3.85
C HIS A 184 -7.93 29.79 5.03
N GLN A 185 -8.19 28.74 5.81
CA GLN A 185 -7.24 28.29 6.85
C GLN A 185 -5.90 27.88 6.23
N ILE A 186 -5.90 27.15 5.11
CA ILE A 186 -4.69 26.74 4.40
C ILE A 186 -3.92 27.97 3.90
N TYR A 187 -4.60 28.97 3.35
CA TYR A 187 -3.97 30.22 2.91
C TYR A 187 -3.28 30.99 4.04
N SER A 188 -3.76 30.83 5.28
CA SER A 188 -3.15 31.46 6.46
C SER A 188 -1.94 30.68 7.02
N LEU A 189 -1.66 29.47 6.51
CA LEU A 189 -0.58 28.65 7.04
C LEU A 189 0.80 29.22 6.65
N PRO A 190 1.77 29.22 7.59
CA PRO A 190 3.14 29.57 7.27
C PRO A 190 3.74 28.54 6.30
N GLY A 191 4.25 29.00 5.16
CA GLY A 191 4.82 28.15 4.11
C GLY A 191 3.87 27.81 2.96
N PHE A 192 2.62 28.29 2.99
CA PHE A 192 1.78 28.30 1.81
C PHE A 192 2.32 29.33 0.80
N THR A 193 2.66 28.87 -0.41
CA THR A 193 3.31 29.73 -1.42
C THR A 193 2.42 30.06 -2.62
N GLY A 194 1.16 29.61 -2.62
CA GLY A 194 0.27 29.89 -3.74
C GLY A 194 -1.06 29.23 -3.62
#